data_AF-A0A2M7PKC1-F1
#
_entry.id   AF-A0A2M7PKC1-F1
#
_cell.length_a   1.000
_cell.length_b   1.000
_cell.length_c   1.000
_cell.angle_alpha   90.00
_cell.angle_beta   90.00
_cell.angle_gamma   90.00
#
_symmetry.space_group_name_H-M   'P 1'
#
loop_
_entity.id
_entity.type
_entity.pdbx_description
1 polymer ?
#
loop_
_entity_poly.entity_id
_entity_poly.type
_entity_poly.pdbx_seq_one_letter_code
_entity_poly.pdbx_strand_id
1 'polypeptide(L)'
;MLNLQKLLMASFEDRKYLQKEDFQVIKKIGLKFSGPNSWPSFRSYRPGYYPWYLTSEEARYLTLCLQQAIDVSLRFKDDPEMLTPPARKNHYLVRVPQQDKIGGLSWKDEWIEPLPFKKAEIIVEPIDTDRLEKIKRRIPYRQGVWEVDYFYYPNPIKEKEERPFYPYITLWVEHDSGFILKHHLAKPIECISEFQGQFLKLAENYKTLPQE
;
A
#
# COMPACT_ATOMS: atom_id res chain seq x y z
N MET A 1 7.38 6.59 4.94
CA MET A 1 6.97 6.42 3.53
C MET A 1 5.48 6.08 3.48
N LEU A 2 4.62 7.00 3.04
CA LEU A 2 3.15 6.83 3.02
C LEU A 2 2.70 5.71 2.06
N ASN A 3 3.48 5.51 1.01
CA ASN A 3 3.31 4.55 -0.08
C ASN A 3 3.42 3.07 0.34
N LEU A 4 3.77 2.74 1.58
CA LEU A 4 3.84 1.34 2.06
C LEU A 4 2.73 0.98 3.05
N GLN A 5 1.97 1.96 3.52
CA GLN A 5 0.98 1.74 4.58
C GLN A 5 -0.32 1.12 4.03
N LYS A 6 -0.85 0.14 4.75
CA LYS A 6 -2.18 -0.45 4.53
C LYS A 6 -3.01 -0.31 5.81
N LEU A 7 -3.80 0.75 5.89
CA LEU A 7 -4.62 1.05 7.06
C LEU A 7 -5.82 1.93 6.71
N LEU A 8 -6.80 1.98 7.61
CA LEU A 8 -7.82 3.03 7.64
C LEU A 8 -7.53 3.92 8.84
N MET A 9 -7.59 5.22 8.64
CA MET A 9 -7.26 6.23 9.65
C MET A 9 -8.49 7.07 9.96
N ALA A 10 -8.76 7.21 11.25
CA ALA A 10 -9.56 8.30 11.80
C ALA A 10 -8.62 9.16 12.65
N SER A 11 -8.60 10.46 12.39
CA SER A 11 -7.68 11.43 13.01
C SER A 11 -8.43 12.72 13.29
N PHE A 12 -7.93 13.52 14.22
CA PHE A 12 -8.43 14.86 14.48
C PHE A 12 -7.34 15.88 14.17
N GLU A 13 -7.59 16.71 13.18
CA GLU A 13 -6.61 17.59 12.57
C GLU A 13 -6.95 19.06 12.84
N ASP A 14 -6.01 19.94 12.53
CA ASP A 14 -6.31 21.37 12.42
C ASP A 14 -7.14 21.65 11.15
N ARG A 15 -8.04 22.64 11.25
CA ARG A 15 -8.91 23.07 10.14
C ARG A 15 -8.17 23.31 8.82
N LYS A 16 -6.93 23.81 8.87
CA LYS A 16 -6.11 24.16 7.69
C LYS A 16 -5.65 22.94 6.88
N TYR A 17 -5.65 21.74 7.46
CA TYR A 17 -5.25 20.51 6.79
C TYR A 17 -6.42 19.77 6.13
N LEU A 18 -7.66 20.22 6.35
CA LEU A 18 -8.84 19.62 5.74
C LEU A 18 -9.02 20.08 4.30
N GLN A 19 -9.47 19.15 3.47
CA GLN A 19 -9.82 19.39 2.07
C GLN A 19 -11.33 19.60 1.92
N LYS A 20 -11.75 20.06 0.75
CA LYS A 20 -13.15 20.41 0.45
C LYS A 20 -14.11 19.25 0.73
N GLU A 21 -13.69 18.05 0.38
CA GLU A 21 -14.41 16.78 0.55
C GLU A 21 -14.61 16.44 2.04
N ASP A 22 -13.64 16.74 2.89
CA ASP A 22 -13.76 16.54 4.35
C ASP A 22 -14.86 17.45 4.92
N PHE A 23 -14.87 18.72 4.50
CA PHE A 23 -15.90 19.65 4.92
C PHE A 23 -17.30 19.24 4.46
N GLN A 24 -17.43 18.57 3.31
CA GLN A 24 -18.72 18.03 2.87
C GLN A 24 -19.22 16.92 3.79
N VAL A 25 -18.33 16.04 4.25
CA VAL A 25 -18.67 14.99 5.22
C VAL A 25 -19.08 15.61 6.55
N ILE A 26 -18.30 16.56 7.08
CA ILE A 26 -18.60 17.26 8.33
C ILE A 26 -19.95 17.97 8.27
N LYS A 27 -20.23 18.66 7.15
CA LYS A 27 -21.51 19.36 6.96
C LYS A 27 -22.70 18.40 6.97
N LYS A 28 -22.55 17.19 6.41
CA LYS A 28 -23.60 16.16 6.42
C LYS A 28 -23.84 15.58 7.82
N ILE A 29 -22.79 15.44 8.63
CA ILE A 29 -22.87 14.94 10.00
C ILE A 29 -23.59 15.96 10.92
N GLY A 30 -23.51 17.25 10.61
CA GLY A 30 -24.24 18.31 11.34
C GLY A 30 -23.66 18.65 12.72
N LEU A 31 -22.50 18.10 13.07
CA LEU A 31 -21.78 18.41 14.30
C LEU A 31 -20.90 19.66 14.13
N LYS A 32 -20.67 20.37 15.24
CA LYS A 32 -19.81 21.56 15.28
C LYS A 32 -18.45 21.20 15.85
N PHE A 33 -17.39 21.64 15.18
CA PHE A 33 -16.00 21.43 15.60
C PHE A 33 -15.28 22.79 15.72
N SER A 34 -14.50 22.98 16.78
CA SER A 34 -13.75 24.20 17.03
C SER A 34 -12.49 23.91 17.83
N GLY A 35 -11.44 24.70 17.62
CA GLY A 35 -10.15 24.51 18.28
C GLY A 35 -9.15 23.69 17.44
N PRO A 36 -7.89 23.63 17.88
CA PRO A 36 -6.84 22.84 17.24
C PRO A 36 -7.10 21.34 17.39
N ASN A 37 -6.62 20.54 16.43
CA ASN A 37 -6.70 19.06 16.45
C ASN A 37 -8.09 18.52 16.81
N SER A 38 -9.15 19.17 16.32
CA SER A 38 -10.54 18.86 16.68
C SER A 38 -11.41 18.52 15.46
N TRP A 39 -10.86 18.66 14.25
CA TRP A 39 -11.60 18.45 13.01
C TRP A 39 -11.39 17.02 12.52
N PRO A 40 -12.45 16.20 12.41
CA PRO A 40 -12.29 14.80 12.03
C PRO A 40 -11.83 14.68 10.57
N SER A 41 -10.83 13.84 10.35
CA SER A 41 -10.28 13.47 9.04
C SER A 41 -10.20 11.96 8.92
N PHE A 42 -10.71 11.45 7.80
CA PHE A 42 -10.81 10.02 7.52
C PHE A 42 -10.06 9.66 6.25
N ARG A 43 -9.10 8.75 6.34
CA ARG A 43 -8.25 8.38 5.20
C ARG A 43 -8.09 6.87 5.07
N SER A 44 -8.27 6.38 3.85
CA SER A 44 -7.86 5.05 3.43
C SER A 44 -6.41 5.15 2.97
N TYR A 45 -5.54 4.27 3.47
CA TYR A 45 -4.16 4.12 3.01
C TYR A 45 -4.05 2.77 2.31
N ARG A 46 -3.62 2.82 1.05
CA ARG A 46 -3.37 1.63 0.23
C ARG A 46 -1.92 1.69 -0.26
N PRO A 47 -1.14 0.60 -0.13
CA PRO A 47 0.23 0.58 -0.63
C PRO A 47 0.28 0.98 -2.10
N GLY A 48 1.21 1.88 -2.43
CA GLY A 48 1.38 2.47 -3.75
C GLY A 48 0.40 3.61 -4.09
N TYR A 49 -0.57 3.92 -3.24
CA TYR A 49 -1.54 4.98 -3.50
C TYR A 49 -1.41 6.15 -2.54
N TYR A 50 -1.80 7.33 -3.01
CA TYR A 50 -1.94 8.50 -2.16
C TYR A 50 -3.06 8.26 -1.12
N PRO A 51 -2.93 8.75 0.13
CA PRO A 51 -4.00 8.67 1.12
C PRO A 51 -5.29 9.31 0.58
N TRP A 52 -6.41 8.60 0.65
CA TRP A 52 -7.65 9.01 -0.03
C TRP A 52 -8.86 8.89 0.87
N TYR A 53 -10.00 9.41 0.42
CA TYR A 53 -11.26 9.30 1.15
C TYR A 53 -11.72 7.84 1.27
N LEU A 54 -12.47 7.55 2.33
CA LEU A 54 -13.04 6.22 2.56
C LEU A 54 -14.13 5.91 1.54
N THR A 55 -14.20 4.65 1.11
CA THR A 55 -15.42 4.11 0.49
C THR A 55 -16.51 3.88 1.53
N SER A 56 -17.76 3.68 1.09
CA SER A 56 -18.87 3.34 1.99
C SER A 56 -18.62 2.04 2.76
N GLU A 57 -17.91 1.08 2.17
CA GLU A 57 -17.53 -0.18 2.83
C GLU A 57 -16.43 0.05 3.87
N GLU A 58 -15.37 0.76 3.50
CA GLU A 58 -14.29 1.12 4.43
C GLU A 58 -14.81 1.96 5.60
N ALA A 59 -15.78 2.86 5.38
CA ALA A 59 -16.40 3.65 6.42
C ALA A 59 -17.19 2.78 7.42
N ARG A 60 -18.00 1.82 6.94
CA ARG A 60 -18.71 0.86 7.81
C ARG A 60 -17.74 0.00 8.61
N TYR A 61 -16.68 -0.47 7.97
CA TYR A 61 -15.65 -1.27 8.63
C TYR A 61 -14.90 -0.47 9.70
N LEU A 62 -14.45 0.74 9.37
CA LEU A 62 -13.77 1.62 10.32
C LEU A 62 -14.67 1.99 11.51
N THR A 63 -15.97 2.20 11.27
CA THR A 63 -16.95 2.43 12.34
C THR A 63 -16.97 1.28 13.33
N LEU A 64 -17.02 0.04 12.81
CA LEU A 64 -16.96 -1.16 13.65
C LEU A 64 -15.65 -1.25 14.45
N CYS A 65 -14.52 -1.00 13.79
CA CYS A 65 -13.21 -0.97 14.45
C CYS A 65 -13.16 0.08 15.58
N LEU A 66 -13.66 1.29 15.34
CA LEU A 66 -13.68 2.36 16.35
C LEU A 66 -14.58 2.01 17.54
N GLN A 67 -15.75 1.40 17.30
CA GLN A 67 -16.63 0.94 18.37
C GLN A 67 -15.94 -0.11 19.26
N GLN A 68 -15.28 -1.10 18.65
CA GLN A 68 -14.54 -2.11 19.41
C GLN A 68 -13.31 -1.53 20.10
N ALA A 69 -12.62 -0.57 19.48
CA ALA A 69 -11.50 0.13 20.10
C ALA A 69 -11.94 0.93 21.34
N ILE A 70 -13.09 1.59 21.29
CA ILE A 70 -13.66 2.29 22.45
C ILE A 70 -13.96 1.29 23.58
N ASP A 71 -14.64 0.18 23.27
CA ASP A 71 -14.95 -0.88 24.26
C ASP A 71 -13.68 -1.40 24.96
N VAL A 72 -12.67 -1.79 24.19
CA VAL A 72 -11.40 -2.31 24.72
C VAL A 72 -10.67 -1.22 25.51
N SER A 73 -10.63 0.03 25.03
CA SER A 73 -9.93 1.13 25.71
C SER A 73 -10.57 1.49 27.04
N LEU A 74 -11.91 1.44 27.14
CA LEU A 74 -12.62 1.68 28.39
C LEU A 74 -12.37 0.56 29.40
N ARG A 75 -12.41 -0.70 28.96
CA ARG A 75 -12.08 -1.84 29.84
C ARG A 75 -10.63 -1.81 30.30
N PHE A 76 -9.70 -1.47 29.40
CA PHE A 76 -8.27 -1.37 29.70
C PHE A 76 -7.97 -0.29 30.75
N LYS A 77 -8.75 0.80 30.75
CA LYS A 77 -8.63 1.85 31.76
C LYS A 77 -8.91 1.31 33.18
N ASP A 78 -9.84 0.37 33.30
CA ASP A 78 -10.25 -0.21 34.58
C ASP A 78 -9.42 -1.45 34.94
N ASP A 79 -8.94 -2.21 33.96
CA ASP A 79 -8.09 -3.39 34.11
C ASP A 79 -6.95 -3.40 33.07
N PRO A 80 -5.78 -2.81 33.38
CA PRO A 80 -4.64 -2.77 32.46
C PRO A 80 -4.05 -4.15 32.14
N GLU A 81 -4.23 -5.15 33.01
CA GLU A 81 -3.71 -6.50 32.82
C GLU A 81 -4.52 -7.31 31.80
N MET A 82 -5.67 -6.80 31.34
CA MET A 82 -6.50 -7.49 30.33
C MET A 82 -5.77 -7.74 29.00
N LEU A 83 -4.74 -6.94 28.69
CA LEU A 83 -3.91 -7.10 27.49
C LEU A 83 -2.63 -7.92 27.74
N THR A 84 -2.45 -8.44 28.95
CA THR A 84 -1.34 -9.35 29.29
C THR A 84 -1.71 -10.78 28.86
N PRO A 85 -0.97 -11.40 27.93
CA PRO A 85 -1.30 -12.74 27.44
C PRO A 85 -1.12 -13.80 28.54
N PRO A 86 -2.02 -14.81 28.62
CA PRO A 86 -1.93 -15.87 29.62
C PRO A 86 -0.80 -16.84 29.26
N ALA A 87 0.40 -16.59 29.82
CA ALA A 87 1.61 -17.42 29.78
C ALA A 87 2.20 -17.80 28.39
N ARG A 88 1.48 -17.56 27.30
CA ARG A 88 1.89 -17.90 25.92
C ARG A 88 2.50 -16.68 25.25
N LYS A 89 3.70 -16.85 24.69
CA LYS A 89 4.34 -15.82 23.87
C LYS A 89 3.60 -15.73 22.52
N ASN A 90 3.61 -14.55 21.90
CA ASN A 90 3.13 -14.32 20.53
C ASN A 90 1.62 -14.51 20.26
N HIS A 91 0.76 -14.10 21.20
CA HIS A 91 -0.70 -14.04 20.99
C HIS A 91 -1.20 -12.60 21.13
N TYR A 92 -2.28 -12.27 20.42
CA TYR A 92 -2.99 -11.00 20.55
C TYR A 92 -4.38 -11.23 21.11
N LEU A 93 -4.87 -10.31 21.93
CA LEU A 93 -6.27 -10.25 22.30
C LEU A 93 -7.06 -9.75 21.08
N VAL A 94 -8.01 -10.56 20.62
CA VAL A 94 -8.85 -10.27 19.45
C VAL A 94 -10.32 -10.28 19.86
N ARG A 95 -11.04 -9.24 19.45
CA ARG A 95 -12.50 -9.18 19.53
C ARG A 95 -13.09 -9.96 18.35
N VAL A 96 -13.70 -11.10 18.61
CA VAL A 96 -14.28 -11.98 17.59
C VAL A 96 -15.80 -11.81 17.58
N PRO A 97 -16.42 -11.49 16.43
CA PRO A 97 -17.86 -11.38 16.33
C PRO A 97 -18.52 -12.76 16.43
N GLN A 98 -19.63 -12.83 17.14
CA GLN A 98 -20.49 -14.01 17.26
C GLN A 98 -21.92 -13.62 16.92
N GLN A 99 -22.57 -14.44 16.10
CA GLN A 99 -23.98 -14.25 15.80
C GLN A 99 -24.79 -14.61 17.05
N ASP A 100 -25.63 -13.69 17.50
CA ASP A 100 -26.55 -13.96 18.59
C ASP A 100 -27.76 -14.79 18.11
N LYS A 101 -28.55 -15.29 19.05
CA LYS A 101 -29.70 -16.17 18.76
C LYS A 101 -30.84 -15.48 18.01
N ILE A 102 -30.83 -14.15 17.91
CA ILE A 102 -31.89 -13.32 17.31
C ILE A 102 -31.38 -12.66 16.01
N GLY A 103 -30.14 -12.96 15.59
CA GLY A 103 -29.53 -12.47 14.36
C GLY A 103 -28.73 -11.17 14.51
N GLY A 104 -28.55 -10.66 15.72
CA GLY A 104 -27.62 -9.57 16.02
C GLY A 104 -26.18 -10.05 16.18
N LEU A 105 -25.27 -9.09 16.40
CA LEU A 105 -23.83 -9.33 16.48
C LEU A 105 -23.35 -9.09 17.92
N SER A 106 -22.97 -10.16 18.60
CA SER A 106 -22.26 -10.13 19.89
C SER A 106 -20.74 -10.29 19.68
N TRP A 107 -19.94 -10.05 20.72
CA TRP A 107 -18.48 -10.10 20.64
C TRP A 107 -17.92 -10.90 21.81
N LYS A 108 -16.87 -11.68 21.55
CA LYS A 108 -16.08 -12.35 22.57
C LYS A 108 -14.61 -12.02 22.44
N ASP A 109 -13.89 -12.17 23.53
CA ASP A 109 -12.44 -12.03 23.57
C ASP A 109 -11.78 -13.39 23.31
N GLU A 110 -10.81 -13.42 22.40
CA GLU A 110 -9.98 -14.59 22.14
C GLU A 110 -8.50 -14.22 22.05
N TRP A 111 -7.64 -15.10 22.56
CA TRP A 111 -6.19 -15.00 22.34
C TRP A 111 -5.81 -15.79 21.10
N ILE A 112 -5.41 -15.09 20.04
CA ILE A 112 -5.16 -15.68 18.73
C ILE A 112 -3.70 -15.47 18.33
N GLU A 113 -3.07 -16.51 17.77
CA GLU A 113 -1.76 -16.40 17.13
C GLU A 113 -1.85 -15.62 15.81
N PRO A 114 -0.88 -14.75 15.49
CA PRO A 114 -0.87 -14.10 14.18
C PRO A 114 -0.83 -15.15 13.07
N LEU A 115 -1.65 -14.92 12.04
CA LEU A 115 -1.55 -15.72 10.82
C LEU A 115 -0.12 -15.61 10.26
N PRO A 116 0.43 -16.72 9.72
CA PRO A 116 1.76 -16.69 9.13
C PRO A 116 1.80 -15.70 7.99
N PHE A 117 2.93 -14.99 7.88
CA PHE A 117 3.14 -14.05 6.78
C PHE A 117 3.11 -14.80 5.44
N LYS A 118 2.11 -14.51 4.62
CA LYS A 118 2.03 -15.01 3.25
C LYS A 118 2.74 -14.03 2.33
N LYS A 119 3.89 -14.44 1.77
CA LYS A 119 4.49 -13.72 0.65
C LYS A 119 3.52 -13.78 -0.52
N ALA A 120 3.23 -12.63 -1.13
CA ALA A 120 2.49 -12.60 -2.38
C ALA A 120 3.30 -13.36 -3.44
N GLU A 121 2.64 -14.24 -4.19
CA GLU A 121 3.25 -14.85 -5.36
C GLU A 121 3.40 -13.77 -6.43
N ILE A 122 4.63 -13.58 -6.89
CA ILE A 122 4.91 -12.71 -8.02
C ILE A 122 4.63 -13.55 -9.27
N ILE A 123 3.54 -13.24 -9.97
CA ILE A 123 3.26 -13.83 -11.26
C ILE A 123 4.11 -13.09 -12.29
N VAL A 124 5.17 -13.74 -12.75
CA VAL A 124 6.03 -13.23 -13.81
C VAL A 124 5.55 -13.83 -15.12
N GLU A 125 5.44 -13.02 -16.17
CA GLU A 125 5.15 -13.53 -17.51
C GLU A 125 6.27 -14.47 -17.98
N PRO A 126 5.95 -15.54 -18.75
CA PRO A 126 6.96 -16.38 -19.38
C PRO A 126 7.87 -15.55 -20.28
N ILE A 127 9.17 -15.80 -20.21
CA ILE A 127 10.15 -15.13 -21.08
C ILE A 127 9.91 -15.56 -22.52
N ASP A 128 9.77 -14.59 -23.43
CA ASP A 128 9.77 -14.83 -24.87
C ASP A 128 11.17 -15.26 -25.35
N THR A 129 11.39 -16.57 -25.36
CA THR A 129 12.69 -17.18 -25.72
C THR A 129 13.07 -16.93 -27.18
N ASP A 130 12.09 -16.90 -28.09
CA ASP A 130 12.34 -16.65 -29.51
C ASP A 130 12.81 -15.23 -29.76
N ARG A 131 12.20 -14.25 -29.09
CA ARG A 131 12.64 -12.86 -29.12
C ARG A 131 14.02 -12.69 -28.50
N LEU A 132 14.27 -13.34 -27.36
CA LEU A 132 15.58 -13.29 -26.70
C LEU A 132 16.70 -13.85 -27.60
N GLU A 133 16.48 -14.99 -28.25
CA GLU A 133 17.48 -15.58 -29.16
C GLU A 133 17.72 -14.72 -30.40
N LYS A 134 16.68 -14.06 -30.94
CA LYS A 134 16.85 -13.08 -32.02
C LYS A 134 17.71 -11.89 -31.59
N ILE A 135 17.54 -11.40 -30.37
CA ILE A 135 18.34 -10.30 -29.81
C ILE A 135 19.81 -10.73 -29.68
N LYS A 136 20.07 -11.90 -29.06
CA LYS A 136 21.44 -12.43 -28.89
C LYS A 136 22.17 -12.60 -30.22
N ARG A 137 21.49 -13.08 -31.28
CA ARG A 137 22.11 -13.24 -32.60
C ARG A 137 22.48 -11.92 -33.27
N ARG A 138 21.75 -10.84 -32.98
CA ARG A 138 21.97 -9.51 -33.57
C ARG A 138 22.98 -8.66 -32.81
N ILE A 139 23.26 -8.99 -31.56
CA ILE A 139 24.15 -8.23 -30.67
C ILE A 139 25.40 -9.08 -30.41
N PRO A 140 26.46 -8.92 -31.21
CA PRO A 140 27.65 -9.78 -31.13
C PRO A 140 28.53 -9.51 -29.92
N TYR A 141 28.41 -8.34 -29.28
CA TYR A 141 29.28 -7.93 -28.17
C TYR A 141 28.46 -7.59 -26.93
N ARG A 142 28.93 -8.10 -25.78
CA ARG A 142 28.46 -7.71 -24.46
C ARG A 142 29.48 -6.77 -23.84
N GLN A 143 29.04 -5.66 -23.25
CA GLN A 143 29.93 -4.66 -22.71
C GLN A 143 29.28 -3.93 -21.54
N GLY A 144 30.10 -3.64 -20.54
CA GLY A 144 29.71 -2.89 -19.35
C GLY A 144 28.87 -3.70 -18.38
N VAL A 145 28.60 -3.08 -17.24
CA VAL A 145 27.74 -3.60 -16.17
C VAL A 145 26.49 -2.73 -16.14
N TRP A 146 25.31 -3.34 -16.15
CA TRP A 146 24.05 -2.60 -16.04
C TRP A 146 23.44 -2.81 -14.67
N GLU A 147 23.28 -1.71 -13.93
CA GLU A 147 22.56 -1.73 -12.67
C GLU A 147 21.09 -1.44 -12.91
N VAL A 148 20.25 -2.15 -12.15
CA VAL A 148 18.81 -2.01 -12.21
C VAL A 148 18.28 -1.78 -10.81
N ASP A 149 17.57 -0.67 -10.64
CA ASP A 149 16.89 -0.36 -9.40
C ASP A 149 15.45 0.07 -9.67
N TYR A 150 14.61 -0.07 -8.66
CA TYR A 150 13.22 0.27 -8.70
C TYR A 150 12.77 0.93 -7.40
N PHE A 151 11.99 2.00 -7.50
CA PHE A 151 11.48 2.69 -6.32
C PHE A 151 10.21 3.46 -6.63
N TYR A 152 9.52 3.90 -5.59
CA TYR A 152 8.38 4.79 -5.74
C TYR A 152 8.85 6.19 -6.10
N TYR A 153 8.35 6.72 -7.21
CA TYR A 153 8.49 8.14 -7.52
C TYR A 153 7.80 8.96 -6.40
N PRO A 154 8.50 9.95 -5.80
CA PRO A 154 8.04 10.59 -4.57
C PRO A 154 6.78 11.43 -4.74
N ASN A 155 6.43 11.83 -5.97
CA ASN A 155 5.25 12.63 -6.23
C ASN A 155 4.12 11.76 -6.79
N PRO A 156 2.90 11.83 -6.21
CA PRO A 156 1.77 11.09 -6.72
C PRO A 156 1.30 11.66 -8.05
N ILE A 157 0.85 10.79 -8.95
CA ILE A 157 0.23 11.14 -10.23
C ILE A 157 -1.25 10.77 -10.16
N LYS A 158 -2.11 11.62 -10.74
CA LYS A 158 -3.54 11.36 -10.88
C LYS A 158 -3.88 11.12 -12.36
N GLU A 159 -4.43 9.95 -12.66
CA GLU A 159 -5.03 9.65 -13.95
C GLU A 159 -6.54 9.89 -13.88
N LYS A 160 -7.05 10.80 -14.71
CA LYS A 160 -8.49 11.14 -14.79
C LYS A 160 -9.08 11.42 -13.39
N GLU A 161 -10.20 10.76 -13.06
CA GLU A 161 -10.89 10.87 -11.77
C GLU A 161 -10.58 9.71 -10.82
N GLU A 162 -9.48 8.99 -11.06
CA GLU A 162 -9.06 7.91 -10.18
C GLU A 162 -8.28 8.43 -8.95
N ARG A 163 -8.13 7.54 -7.98
CA ARG A 163 -7.29 7.76 -6.81
C ARG A 163 -5.83 7.97 -7.26
N PRO A 164 -5.16 9.07 -6.85
CA PRO A 164 -3.76 9.27 -7.18
C PRO A 164 -2.87 8.16 -6.64
N PHE A 165 -1.81 7.83 -7.37
CA PHE A 165 -0.87 6.79 -7.00
C PHE A 165 0.57 7.29 -7.10
N TYR A 166 1.47 6.64 -6.36
CA TYR A 166 2.90 6.84 -6.49
C TYR A 166 3.40 5.86 -7.56
N PRO A 167 3.81 6.35 -8.75
CA PRO A 167 4.34 5.47 -9.78
C PRO A 167 5.56 4.71 -9.28
N TYR A 168 5.75 3.51 -9.79
CA TYR A 168 7.02 2.82 -9.65
C TYR A 168 7.90 3.19 -10.83
N ILE A 169 9.11 3.69 -10.56
CA ILE A 169 10.12 3.91 -11.58
C ILE A 169 11.07 2.72 -11.58
N THR A 170 11.35 2.17 -12.76
CA THR A 170 12.48 1.26 -12.99
C THR A 170 13.55 2.02 -13.76
N LEU A 171 14.79 1.94 -13.30
CA LEU A 171 15.95 2.52 -13.96
C LEU A 171 16.90 1.41 -14.41
N TRP A 172 17.42 1.55 -15.62
CA TRP A 172 18.59 0.82 -16.10
C TRP A 172 19.72 1.82 -16.26
N VAL A 173 20.81 1.62 -15.53
CA VAL A 173 21.92 2.55 -15.43
C VAL A 173 23.20 1.84 -15.79
N GLU A 174 24.05 2.49 -16.58
CA GLU A 174 25.39 1.99 -16.86
C GLU A 174 26.29 2.31 -15.66
N HIS A 175 26.92 1.28 -15.09
CA HIS A 175 27.63 1.36 -13.81
C HIS A 175 28.76 2.40 -13.81
N ASP A 176 29.62 2.39 -14.83
CA ASP A 176 30.86 3.16 -14.81
C ASP A 176 30.61 4.67 -14.99
N SER A 177 29.66 5.03 -15.86
CA SER A 177 29.34 6.43 -16.19
C SER A 177 28.19 7.01 -15.38
N GLY A 178 27.38 6.16 -14.74
CA GLY A 178 26.10 6.56 -14.12
C GLY A 178 25.04 7.00 -15.13
N PHE A 179 25.25 6.73 -16.43
CA PHE A 179 24.32 7.14 -17.47
C PHE A 179 23.04 6.30 -17.42
N ILE A 180 21.88 6.98 -17.39
CA ILE A 180 20.58 6.32 -17.40
C ILE A 180 20.27 5.86 -18.82
N LEU A 181 20.45 4.56 -19.07
CA LEU A 181 20.17 3.91 -20.35
C LEU A 181 18.67 3.93 -20.67
N LYS A 182 17.85 3.74 -19.65
CA LYS A 182 16.39 3.79 -19.75
C LYS A 182 15.74 4.00 -18.40
N HIS A 183 14.57 4.64 -18.42
CA HIS A 183 13.63 4.61 -17.31
C HIS A 183 12.26 4.15 -17.79
N HIS A 184 11.48 3.59 -16.88
CA HIS A 184 10.08 3.23 -17.12
C HIS A 184 9.23 3.59 -15.90
N LEU A 185 8.05 4.16 -16.13
CA LEU A 185 7.08 4.50 -15.09
C LEU A 185 5.82 3.65 -15.28
N ALA A 186 5.39 2.98 -14.23
CA ALA A 186 4.19 2.15 -14.24
C ALA A 186 3.44 2.21 -12.90
N LYS A 187 2.21 1.67 -12.86
CA LYS A 187 1.59 1.38 -11.56
C LYS A 187 2.38 0.29 -10.85
N PRO A 188 2.38 0.26 -9.51
CA PRO A 188 3.21 -0.68 -8.74
C PRO A 188 2.98 -2.15 -9.10
N ILE A 189 1.74 -2.53 -9.44
CA ILE A 189 1.41 -3.91 -9.81
C ILE A 189 1.84 -4.26 -11.25
N GLU A 190 1.85 -3.27 -12.14
CA GLU A 190 2.23 -3.42 -13.56
C GLU A 190 3.74 -3.43 -13.74
N CYS A 191 4.48 -2.78 -12.83
CA CYS A 191 5.92 -2.63 -12.98
C CYS A 191 6.67 -3.98 -13.04
N ILE A 192 6.23 -4.97 -12.26
CA ILE A 192 6.87 -6.29 -12.25
C ILE A 192 6.55 -7.08 -13.52
N SER A 193 5.28 -7.05 -13.98
CA SER A 193 4.89 -7.75 -15.21
C SER A 193 5.55 -7.15 -16.45
N GLU A 194 5.71 -5.82 -16.48
CA GLU A 194 6.28 -5.13 -17.65
C GLU A 194 7.82 -5.19 -17.71
N PHE A 195 8.49 -5.57 -16.62
CA PHE A 195 9.95 -5.53 -16.49
C PHE A 195 10.66 -6.22 -17.66
N GLN A 196 10.30 -7.47 -17.95
CA GLN A 196 10.92 -8.26 -19.01
C GLN A 196 10.74 -7.59 -20.38
N GLY A 197 9.51 -7.13 -20.67
CA GLY A 197 9.20 -6.44 -21.92
C GLY A 197 10.01 -5.15 -22.10
N GLN A 198 10.21 -4.40 -21.01
CA GLN A 198 10.98 -3.16 -21.02
C GLN A 198 12.49 -3.40 -21.17
N PHE A 199 13.02 -4.45 -20.55
CA PHE A 199 14.41 -4.87 -20.71
C PHE A 199 14.71 -5.34 -22.13
N LEU A 200 13.87 -6.20 -22.72
CA LEU A 200 14.07 -6.65 -24.11
C LEU A 200 14.02 -5.48 -25.09
N LYS A 201 13.11 -4.51 -24.89
CA LYS A 201 13.06 -3.26 -25.68
C LYS A 201 14.33 -2.43 -25.53
N LEU A 202 14.92 -2.38 -24.33
CA LEU A 202 16.18 -1.68 -24.09
C LEU A 202 17.31 -2.33 -24.91
N ALA A 203 17.48 -3.64 -24.80
CA ALA A 203 18.50 -4.38 -25.55
C ALA A 203 18.37 -4.18 -27.07
N GLU A 204 17.15 -4.23 -27.60
CA GLU A 204 16.86 -3.99 -29.02
C GLU A 204 17.26 -2.59 -29.49
N ASN A 205 17.01 -1.57 -28.66
CA ASN A 205 17.28 -0.17 -28.98
C ASN A 205 18.77 0.19 -28.84
N TYR A 206 19.41 -0.25 -27.76
CA TYR A 206 20.80 0.09 -27.44
C TYR A 206 21.81 -0.77 -28.21
N LYS A 207 21.36 -1.84 -28.87
CA LYS A 207 22.16 -2.78 -29.70
C LYS A 207 23.41 -3.34 -29.01
N THR A 208 23.40 -3.32 -27.67
CA THR A 208 24.44 -3.83 -26.78
C THR A 208 23.73 -4.52 -25.63
N LEU A 209 24.38 -5.54 -25.08
CA LEU A 209 23.91 -6.27 -23.90
C LEU A 209 24.94 -6.10 -22.79
N PRO A 210 24.51 -6.05 -21.51
CA PRO A 210 25.45 -6.05 -20.42
C PRO A 210 26.27 -7.34 -20.41
N GLN A 211 27.50 -7.24 -19.95
CA GLN A 211 28.30 -8.41 -19.59
C GLN A 211 27.82 -8.99 -18.25
N GLU A 212 27.43 -8.11 -17.32
CA GLU A 212 26.89 -8.39 -15.98
C GLU A 212 25.61 -7.58 -15.73
#